data_AF-A0A816UJG8-F1
#
_entry.id   AF-A0A816UJG8-F1
#
_cell.length_a   1.000
_cell.length_b   1.000
_cell.length_c   1.000
_cell.angle_alpha   90.00
_cell.angle_beta   90.00
_cell.angle_gamma   90.00
#
_symmetry.space_group_name_H-M   'P 1'
#
loop_
_entity.id
_entity.type
_entity.pdbx_description
1 polymer ?
#
loop_
_entity_poly.entity_id
_entity_poly.type
_entity_poly.pdbx_seq_one_letter_code
_entity_poly.pdbx_strand_id
1 'polypeptide(L)'
;MITFTTESLQKYDTVYLGGQHAFERALIENYTCQLISRASSWQKFVDGLNLGAFNSNLTDTKVEWRKRLAMAFIKYKLVEFDLCIGSSSVSIPSSAREFDIWMWDQYPRLLSSFMYLWSNHKTLIKSCGSNCSQCIVIDGHQKCRRRVCRAKNVQVSTEEFESLTVGCCRTPSLGSRFCELHQVLDEKNVTAESLTKQKPNKKQKMMKKIIMGRYRQHGFGATNCRTIKQRSESYIKRCSRSFGILAGVTNCKIVITFSEIFRSETLREIISLLCSTIRASNYNFPKCGVYDDGCHLVEFIRNHYGQDLKRTSASTSLYETKFSVDRTHFKGHVGRWCRANMNPYKNEMLNGINTQAAEQLFSWVKNYANILSSLGWRRMPIYLLLLFHYKNLERMSIRPTHVFNIASSVPFTPTVSLAHAADTEQVSKYKVSSFEIRNFT
;
A
#
# COMPACT_ATOMS: atom_id res chain seq x y z
N MET A 1 -2.18 -2.64 -29.39
CA MET A 1 -1.97 -1.69 -28.27
C MET A 1 -2.43 -0.32 -28.70
N ILE A 2 -2.74 0.57 -27.76
CA ILE A 2 -3.11 1.97 -28.03
C ILE A 2 -2.08 2.85 -27.34
N THR A 3 -1.49 3.77 -28.09
CA THR A 3 -0.42 4.65 -27.59
C THR A 3 -0.97 6.05 -27.37
N PHE A 4 -0.63 6.63 -26.22
CA PHE A 4 -1.02 7.98 -25.83
C PHE A 4 0.22 8.85 -25.65
N THR A 5 0.13 10.10 -26.09
CA THR A 5 1.03 11.20 -25.72
C THR A 5 0.24 12.22 -24.92
N THR A 6 0.92 13.20 -24.29
CA THR A 6 0.24 14.32 -23.62
C THR A 6 -0.68 15.06 -24.58
N GLU A 7 -0.19 15.33 -25.81
CA GLU A 7 -0.99 15.98 -26.84
C GLU A 7 -2.22 15.13 -27.21
N SER A 8 -2.07 13.83 -27.48
CA SER A 8 -3.21 12.99 -27.90
C SER A 8 -4.26 12.85 -26.80
N LEU A 9 -3.86 12.87 -25.53
CA LEU A 9 -4.77 12.80 -24.39
C LEU A 9 -5.54 14.12 -24.18
N GLN A 10 -4.95 15.26 -24.59
CA GLN A 10 -5.52 16.59 -24.39
C GLN A 10 -6.24 17.17 -25.61
N LYS A 11 -5.90 16.70 -26.82
CA LYS A 11 -6.36 17.26 -28.10
C LYS A 11 -7.86 17.08 -28.33
N TYR A 12 -8.45 15.99 -27.84
CA TYR A 12 -9.84 15.64 -28.11
C TYR A 12 -10.67 15.62 -26.83
N ASP A 13 -11.92 16.06 -26.93
CA ASP A 13 -12.88 15.96 -25.83
C ASP A 13 -13.35 14.52 -25.59
N THR A 14 -13.12 13.63 -26.56
CA THR A 14 -13.45 12.22 -26.47
C THR A 14 -12.17 11.39 -26.55
N VAL A 15 -12.04 10.43 -25.63
CA VAL A 15 -10.85 9.58 -25.49
C VAL A 15 -11.22 8.12 -25.70
N TYR A 16 -10.46 7.46 -26.56
CA TYR A 16 -10.62 6.05 -26.85
C TYR A 16 -9.59 5.21 -26.07
N LEU A 17 -10.05 4.51 -25.05
CA LEU A 17 -9.20 3.72 -24.12
C LEU A 17 -9.19 2.22 -24.46
N GLY A 18 -9.60 1.87 -25.69
CA GLY A 18 -9.73 0.52 -26.22
C GLY A 18 -11.12 -0.10 -26.09
N GLY A 19 -11.40 -1.09 -26.94
CA GLY A 19 -12.71 -1.75 -27.02
C GLY A 19 -13.65 -1.06 -28.02
N GLN A 20 -14.95 -1.06 -27.76
CA GLN A 20 -15.95 -0.44 -28.67
C GLN A 20 -16.48 0.91 -28.14
N HIS A 21 -15.85 1.48 -27.11
CA HIS A 21 -16.37 2.66 -26.42
C HIS A 21 -15.33 3.77 -26.36
N ALA A 22 -15.81 4.99 -26.60
CA ALA A 22 -15.10 6.21 -26.30
C ALA A 22 -15.79 6.92 -25.14
N PHE A 23 -15.02 7.72 -24.40
CA PHE A 23 -15.51 8.43 -23.21
C PHE A 23 -15.18 9.91 -23.35
N GLU A 24 -16.13 10.77 -22.99
CA GLU A 24 -15.83 12.19 -22.84
C GLU A 24 -14.81 12.41 -21.72
N ARG A 25 -13.78 13.19 -21.98
CA ARG A 25 -12.74 13.55 -21.01
C ARG A 25 -13.35 14.29 -19.83
N ALA A 26 -14.24 15.24 -20.10
CA ALA A 26 -14.93 16.04 -19.08
C ALA A 26 -15.68 15.14 -18.08
N LEU A 27 -16.23 14.02 -18.54
CA LEU A 27 -16.89 13.03 -17.67
C LEU A 27 -15.92 12.42 -16.64
N ILE A 28 -14.73 12.01 -17.10
CA ILE A 28 -13.68 11.42 -16.25
C ILE A 28 -13.12 12.47 -15.28
N GLU A 29 -12.92 13.70 -15.74
CA GLU A 29 -12.45 14.82 -14.91
C GLU A 29 -13.47 15.21 -13.85
N ASN A 30 -14.75 15.34 -14.22
CA ASN A 30 -15.84 15.59 -13.28
C ASN A 30 -15.92 14.50 -12.20
N TYR A 31 -15.78 13.23 -12.60
CA TYR A 31 -15.70 12.15 -11.62
C TYR A 31 -14.49 12.28 -10.71
N THR A 32 -13.33 12.65 -11.25
CA THR A 32 -12.10 12.84 -10.46
C THR A 32 -12.31 13.91 -9.38
N CYS A 33 -12.92 15.04 -9.73
CA CYS A 33 -13.25 16.10 -8.78
C CYS A 33 -14.24 15.61 -7.71
N GLN A 34 -15.30 14.90 -8.10
CA GLN A 34 -16.27 14.33 -7.15
C GLN A 34 -15.63 13.27 -6.24
N LEU A 35 -14.74 12.45 -6.80
CA LEU A 35 -14.04 11.41 -6.08
C LEU A 35 -13.16 12.03 -4.98
N ILE A 36 -12.34 13.03 -5.31
CA ILE A 36 -11.44 13.69 -4.35
C ILE A 36 -12.22 14.44 -3.26
N SER A 37 -13.25 15.21 -3.66
CA SER A 37 -13.96 16.13 -2.76
C SER A 37 -15.05 15.45 -1.91
N ARG A 38 -15.78 14.48 -2.46
CA ARG A 38 -16.99 13.91 -1.84
C ARG A 38 -16.88 12.42 -1.55
N ALA A 39 -15.78 11.77 -1.94
CA ALA A 39 -15.61 10.32 -1.85
C ALA A 39 -16.81 9.56 -2.45
N SER A 40 -17.32 10.05 -3.58
CA SER A 40 -18.45 9.46 -4.28
C SER A 40 -18.14 8.01 -4.67
N SER A 41 -19.08 7.09 -4.42
CA SER A 41 -18.97 5.73 -4.91
C SER A 41 -19.18 5.70 -6.42
N TRP A 42 -18.66 4.65 -7.08
CA TRP A 42 -18.97 4.39 -8.50
C TRP A 42 -20.47 4.35 -8.79
N GLN A 43 -21.26 3.83 -7.83
CA GLN A 43 -22.71 3.79 -7.97
C GLN A 43 -23.30 5.20 -7.97
N LYS A 44 -22.96 6.03 -6.98
CA LYS A 44 -23.44 7.42 -6.90
C LYS A 44 -23.08 8.23 -8.13
N PHE A 45 -21.91 7.97 -8.72
CA PHE A 45 -21.51 8.62 -9.96
C PHE A 45 -22.39 8.17 -11.13
N VAL A 46 -22.57 6.86 -11.32
CA VAL A 46 -23.48 6.32 -12.34
C VAL A 46 -24.90 6.86 -12.15
N ASP A 47 -25.42 6.87 -10.93
CA ASP A 47 -26.76 7.40 -10.63
C ASP A 47 -26.87 8.89 -11.03
N GLY A 48 -25.82 9.68 -10.81
CA GLY A 48 -25.74 11.07 -11.27
C GLY A 48 -25.73 11.22 -12.78
N LEU A 49 -25.05 10.30 -13.50
CA LEU A 49 -25.09 10.27 -14.97
C LEU A 49 -26.45 9.86 -15.50
N ASN A 50 -27.08 8.85 -14.91
CA ASN A 50 -28.42 8.41 -15.28
C ASN A 50 -29.44 9.53 -15.07
N LEU A 51 -29.34 10.28 -13.97
CA LEU A 51 -30.22 11.42 -13.72
C LEU A 51 -30.03 12.53 -14.77
N GLY A 52 -28.78 12.84 -15.15
CA GLY A 52 -28.47 13.80 -16.21
C GLY A 52 -28.98 13.35 -17.59
N ALA A 53 -28.79 12.07 -17.93
CA ALA A 53 -29.30 11.46 -19.15
C ALA A 53 -30.83 11.46 -19.20
N PHE A 54 -31.49 11.08 -18.10
CA PHE A 54 -32.94 11.12 -17.95
C PHE A 54 -33.48 12.53 -18.18
N ASN A 55 -32.88 13.54 -17.55
CA ASN A 55 -33.26 14.95 -17.75
C ASN A 55 -33.03 15.45 -19.18
N SER A 56 -32.20 14.75 -19.96
CA SER A 56 -31.87 15.07 -21.36
C SER A 56 -32.64 14.18 -22.36
N ASN A 57 -33.65 13.42 -21.92
CA ASN A 57 -34.38 12.43 -22.73
C ASN A 57 -33.51 11.35 -23.38
N LEU A 58 -32.35 11.03 -22.79
CA LEU A 58 -31.48 9.95 -23.23
C LEU A 58 -31.85 8.65 -22.49
N THR A 59 -31.77 7.52 -23.19
CA THR A 59 -32.14 6.20 -22.64
C THR A 59 -31.29 5.82 -21.44
N ASP A 60 -31.93 5.08 -20.53
CA ASP A 60 -31.39 4.73 -19.23
C ASP A 60 -30.06 3.95 -19.31
N THR A 61 -29.15 4.27 -18.40
CA THR A 61 -27.77 3.80 -18.43
C THR A 61 -27.66 2.50 -17.63
N LYS A 62 -27.36 1.39 -18.33
CA LYS A 62 -27.30 0.02 -17.78
C LYS A 62 -26.30 -0.15 -16.62
N VAL A 63 -26.60 -1.03 -15.65
CA VAL A 63 -25.73 -1.41 -14.50
C VAL A 63 -24.29 -1.77 -14.90
N GLU A 64 -24.09 -2.32 -16.10
CA GLU A 64 -22.77 -2.66 -16.64
C GLU A 64 -21.83 -1.45 -16.78
N TRP A 65 -22.37 -0.24 -16.94
CA TRP A 65 -21.58 0.99 -17.05
C TRP A 65 -20.72 1.24 -15.84
N ARG A 66 -21.13 0.81 -14.64
CA ARG A 66 -20.31 0.96 -13.43
C ARG A 66 -18.93 0.33 -13.58
N LYS A 67 -18.86 -0.91 -14.08
CA LYS A 67 -17.58 -1.62 -14.27
C LYS A 67 -16.77 -0.99 -15.41
N ARG A 68 -17.45 -0.56 -16.47
CA ARG A 68 -16.83 0.07 -17.64
C ARG A 68 -16.23 1.44 -17.29
N LEU A 69 -16.98 2.29 -16.60
CA LEU A 69 -16.52 3.60 -16.12
C LEU A 69 -15.37 3.47 -15.11
N ALA A 70 -15.45 2.52 -14.17
CA ALA A 70 -14.35 2.26 -13.25
C ALA A 70 -13.05 1.89 -13.98
N MET A 71 -13.16 1.04 -15.01
CA MET A 71 -12.03 0.67 -15.86
C MET A 71 -11.52 1.84 -16.70
N ALA A 72 -12.42 2.61 -17.32
CA ALA A 72 -12.07 3.78 -18.12
C ALA A 72 -11.34 4.83 -17.28
N PHE A 73 -11.83 5.12 -16.07
CA PHE A 73 -11.16 6.02 -15.14
C PHE A 73 -9.75 5.52 -14.79
N ILE A 74 -9.59 4.24 -14.39
CA ILE A 74 -8.28 3.70 -14.04
C ILE A 74 -7.33 3.79 -15.24
N LYS A 75 -7.77 3.37 -16.43
CA LYS A 75 -6.97 3.47 -17.67
C LYS A 75 -6.53 4.90 -17.93
N TYR A 76 -7.47 5.83 -18.00
CA TYR A 76 -7.19 7.23 -18.29
C TYR A 76 -6.25 7.85 -17.26
N LYS A 77 -6.55 7.69 -15.97
CA LYS A 77 -5.80 8.34 -14.89
C LYS A 77 -4.42 7.72 -14.67
N LEU A 78 -4.25 6.45 -15.00
CA LEU A 78 -2.94 5.80 -15.03
C LEU A 78 -2.07 6.32 -16.18
N VAL A 79 -2.63 6.45 -17.38
CA VAL A 79 -1.95 7.06 -18.53
C VAL A 79 -1.59 8.51 -18.23
N GLU A 80 -2.52 9.30 -17.69
CA GLU A 80 -2.28 10.69 -17.28
C GLU A 80 -1.14 10.76 -16.26
N PHE A 81 -1.18 9.94 -15.20
CA PHE A 81 -0.12 9.89 -14.19
C PHE A 81 1.25 9.57 -14.79
N ASP A 82 1.33 8.55 -15.65
CA ASP A 82 2.58 8.09 -16.26
C ASP A 82 3.19 9.15 -17.22
N LEU A 83 2.35 9.84 -18.00
CA LEU A 83 2.78 11.00 -18.79
C LEU A 83 3.24 12.16 -17.88
N CYS A 84 2.53 12.44 -16.78
CA CYS A 84 2.87 13.52 -15.87
C CYS A 84 4.21 13.32 -15.15
N ILE A 85 4.61 12.08 -14.89
CA ILE A 85 5.94 11.76 -14.34
C ILE A 85 7.05 11.81 -15.40
N GLY A 86 6.73 12.06 -16.68
CA GLY A 86 7.70 12.36 -17.73
C GLY A 86 7.85 11.28 -18.81
N SER A 87 6.97 10.27 -18.85
CA SER A 87 6.93 9.37 -20.01
C SER A 87 6.54 10.14 -21.26
N SER A 88 7.28 9.99 -22.36
CA SER A 88 6.97 10.66 -23.64
C SER A 88 5.71 10.10 -24.29
N SER A 89 5.47 8.80 -24.11
CA SER A 89 4.26 8.11 -24.54
C SER A 89 3.97 6.91 -23.64
N VAL A 90 2.71 6.46 -23.63
CA VAL A 90 2.25 5.30 -22.85
C VAL A 90 1.42 4.40 -23.77
N SER A 91 1.87 3.15 -23.94
CA SER A 91 1.15 2.14 -24.72
C SER A 91 0.42 1.16 -23.80
N ILE A 92 -0.90 1.07 -23.93
CA ILE A 92 -1.72 0.16 -23.12
C ILE A 92 -2.41 -0.93 -23.98
N PRO A 93 -2.70 -2.11 -23.40
CA PRO A 93 -3.54 -3.11 -24.05
C PRO A 93 -4.99 -2.65 -24.24
N SER A 94 -5.63 -3.10 -25.32
CA SER A 94 -7.03 -2.78 -25.61
C SER A 94 -8.00 -3.57 -24.73
N SER A 95 -7.71 -4.87 -24.50
CA SER A 95 -8.57 -5.72 -23.69
C SER A 95 -8.44 -5.43 -22.19
N ALA A 96 -9.53 -5.62 -21.43
CA ALA A 96 -9.52 -5.38 -19.99
C ALA A 96 -8.62 -6.36 -19.22
N ARG A 97 -8.54 -7.63 -19.67
CA ARG A 97 -7.73 -8.67 -19.03
C ARG A 97 -6.25 -8.40 -19.19
N GLU A 98 -5.81 -8.10 -20.41
CA GLU A 98 -4.39 -7.76 -20.67
C GLU A 98 -4.02 -6.46 -19.97
N PHE A 99 -4.94 -5.48 -19.93
CA PHE A 99 -4.71 -4.24 -19.19
C PHE A 99 -4.48 -4.48 -17.70
N ASP A 100 -5.27 -5.35 -17.05
CA ASP A 100 -5.06 -5.68 -15.63
C ASP A 100 -3.67 -6.30 -15.37
N ILE A 101 -3.18 -7.13 -16.30
CA ILE A 101 -1.84 -7.75 -16.23
C ILE A 101 -0.76 -6.67 -16.42
N TRP A 102 -0.84 -5.93 -17.54
CA TRP A 102 0.09 -4.86 -17.86
C TRP A 102 0.19 -3.82 -16.74
N MET A 103 -0.94 -3.39 -16.20
CA MET A 103 -1.01 -2.43 -15.10
C MET A 103 -0.29 -2.95 -13.85
N TRP A 104 -0.42 -4.24 -13.55
CA TRP A 104 0.28 -4.86 -12.43
C TRP A 104 1.79 -4.93 -12.66
N ASP A 105 2.21 -5.26 -13.88
CA ASP A 105 3.62 -5.29 -14.26
C ASP A 105 4.27 -3.89 -14.20
N GLN A 106 3.50 -2.84 -14.50
CA GLN A 106 3.94 -1.46 -14.35
C GLN A 106 3.95 -0.94 -12.90
N TYR A 107 3.23 -1.59 -11.98
CA TYR A 107 3.02 -1.06 -10.63
C TYR A 107 4.32 -0.75 -9.86
N PRO A 108 5.36 -1.60 -9.85
CA PRO A 108 6.60 -1.29 -9.13
C PRO A 108 7.28 0.00 -9.62
N ARG A 109 7.33 0.20 -10.95
CA ARG A 109 7.87 1.43 -11.56
C ARG A 109 7.06 2.64 -11.13
N LEU A 110 5.75 2.58 -11.34
CA LEU A 110 4.83 3.70 -11.06
C LEU A 110 4.85 4.08 -9.58
N LEU A 111 4.91 3.09 -8.68
CA LEU A 111 5.03 3.31 -7.25
C LEU A 111 6.37 3.98 -6.90
N SER A 112 7.48 3.54 -7.49
CA SER A 112 8.80 4.19 -7.30
C SER A 112 8.76 5.65 -7.75
N SER A 113 8.20 5.93 -8.93
CA SER A 113 8.03 7.30 -9.43
C SER A 113 7.12 8.16 -8.53
N PHE A 114 6.03 7.58 -8.00
CA PHE A 114 5.18 8.22 -7.00
C PHE A 114 5.97 8.60 -5.75
N MET A 115 6.75 7.65 -5.19
CA MET A 115 7.56 7.87 -3.99
C MET A 115 8.64 8.93 -4.24
N TYR A 116 9.31 8.89 -5.40
CA TYR A 116 10.32 9.88 -5.77
C TYR A 116 9.72 11.29 -5.86
N LEU A 117 8.65 11.46 -6.64
CA LEU A 117 7.97 12.75 -6.83
C LEU A 117 7.57 13.36 -5.50
N TRP A 118 6.84 12.59 -4.69
CA TRP A 118 6.23 13.12 -3.48
C TRP A 118 7.19 13.18 -2.30
N SER A 119 8.26 12.39 -2.25
CA SER A 119 9.32 12.62 -1.25
C SER A 119 10.11 13.90 -1.56
N ASN A 120 10.27 14.22 -2.84
CA ASN A 120 11.00 15.39 -3.33
C ASN A 120 10.10 16.59 -3.67
N HIS A 121 8.84 16.62 -3.21
CA HIS A 121 7.90 17.66 -3.61
C HIS A 121 8.36 19.09 -3.25
N LYS A 122 9.13 19.27 -2.17
CA LYS A 122 9.68 20.58 -1.79
C LYS A 122 10.60 21.14 -2.88
N THR A 123 11.45 20.31 -3.48
CA THR A 123 12.42 20.73 -4.50
C THR A 123 11.81 20.75 -5.90
N LEU A 124 10.97 19.77 -6.22
CA LEU A 124 10.37 19.60 -7.55
C LEU A 124 9.19 20.54 -7.80
N ILE A 125 8.38 20.82 -6.78
CA ILE A 125 7.12 21.58 -6.93
C ILE A 125 7.21 22.98 -6.32
N LYS A 126 8.00 23.15 -5.25
CA LYS A 126 8.27 24.44 -4.57
C LYS A 126 7.04 25.16 -3.96
N SER A 127 5.90 24.48 -3.77
CA SER A 127 4.68 25.10 -3.20
C SER A 127 4.40 24.78 -1.72
N CYS A 128 5.42 24.37 -0.96
CA CYS A 128 5.28 23.93 0.42
C CYS A 128 5.90 24.92 1.43
N GLY A 129 5.38 24.97 2.67
CA GLY A 129 5.84 25.92 3.70
C GLY A 129 7.27 25.67 4.23
N SER A 130 7.76 26.56 5.09
CA SER A 130 9.13 26.46 5.66
C SER A 130 9.41 25.14 6.38
N ASN A 131 8.40 24.61 7.08
CA ASN A 131 8.48 23.34 7.83
C ASN A 131 8.18 22.09 7.00
N CYS A 132 8.18 22.19 5.67
CA CYS A 132 7.85 21.07 4.79
C CYS A 132 8.78 19.86 4.96
N SER A 133 8.20 18.65 4.99
CA SER A 133 8.91 17.37 5.05
C SER A 133 9.95 17.24 6.18
N GLN A 134 9.77 17.97 7.28
CA GLN A 134 10.68 17.88 8.43
C GLN A 134 10.54 16.55 9.17
N CYS A 135 9.34 15.96 9.15
CA CYS A 135 9.12 14.61 9.66
C CYS A 135 8.21 13.78 8.76
N ILE A 136 8.38 12.46 8.83
CA ILE A 136 7.44 11.47 8.31
C ILE A 136 6.61 10.90 9.47
N VAL A 137 5.30 10.81 9.29
CA VAL A 137 4.35 10.18 10.19
C VAL A 137 3.87 8.88 9.55
N ILE A 138 4.02 7.77 10.26
CA ILE A 138 3.68 6.43 9.79
C ILE A 138 2.53 5.93 10.65
N ASP A 139 1.52 5.32 10.02
CA ASP A 139 0.40 4.70 10.73
C ASP A 139 -0.33 3.69 9.82
N GLY A 140 -1.08 2.78 10.42
CA GLY A 140 -1.87 1.74 9.78
C GLY A 140 -3.38 1.96 9.86
N HIS A 141 -4.03 2.17 8.70
CA HIS A 141 -5.47 2.32 8.60
C HIS A 141 -6.22 1.00 8.48
N GLN A 142 -6.70 0.49 9.61
CA GLN A 142 -7.40 -0.79 9.66
C GLN A 142 -8.86 -0.73 9.21
N LYS A 143 -9.41 0.34 8.62
CA LYS A 143 -10.84 0.38 8.21
C LYS A 143 -11.05 0.06 6.74
N CYS A 144 -10.11 0.42 5.88
CA CYS A 144 -10.17 0.11 4.45
C CYS A 144 -9.59 -1.28 4.18
N ARG A 145 -10.47 -2.26 4.01
CA ARG A 145 -10.10 -3.67 3.82
C ARG A 145 -10.84 -4.26 2.63
N ARG A 146 -10.21 -5.19 1.93
CA ARG A 146 -10.86 -6.01 0.90
C ARG A 146 -10.71 -7.49 1.24
N ARG A 147 -11.46 -8.35 0.52
CA ARG A 147 -11.26 -9.80 0.64
C ARG A 147 -9.89 -10.18 0.06
N VAL A 148 -9.17 -11.02 0.78
CA VAL A 148 -7.85 -11.53 0.39
C VAL A 148 -7.77 -13.02 0.65
N CYS A 149 -6.87 -13.69 -0.05
CA CYS A 149 -6.57 -15.10 0.16
C CYS A 149 -6.23 -15.39 1.63
N ARG A 150 -6.72 -16.53 2.12
CA ARG A 150 -6.50 -16.97 3.50
C ARG A 150 -5.11 -17.57 3.75
N ALA A 151 -4.28 -17.72 2.72
CA ALA A 151 -2.86 -18.06 2.90
C ALA A 151 -2.13 -16.90 3.61
N LYS A 152 -1.75 -17.10 4.89
CA LYS A 152 -1.14 -16.07 5.74
C LYS A 152 0.36 -16.22 5.98
N ASN A 153 0.97 -17.29 5.46
CA ASN A 153 2.37 -17.65 5.67
C ASN A 153 3.15 -17.62 4.34
N VAL A 154 2.95 -16.55 3.55
CA VAL A 154 3.71 -16.35 2.32
C VAL A 154 5.06 -15.80 2.72
N GLN A 155 6.14 -16.53 2.43
CA GLN A 155 7.48 -15.98 2.58
C GLN A 155 7.78 -15.10 1.39
N VAL A 156 8.42 -13.97 1.65
CA VAL A 156 9.01 -13.07 0.65
C VAL A 156 10.39 -12.64 1.13
N SER A 157 11.29 -12.40 0.21
CA SER A 157 12.59 -11.78 0.46
C SER A 157 12.55 -10.30 0.07
N THR A 158 13.38 -9.50 0.75
CA THR A 158 13.56 -8.07 0.46
C THR A 158 15.05 -7.76 0.52
N GLU A 159 15.45 -6.56 0.10
CA GLU A 159 16.84 -6.10 0.28
C GLU A 159 17.25 -6.07 1.76
N GLU A 160 16.30 -5.77 2.66
CA GLU A 160 16.52 -5.66 4.10
C GLU A 160 16.49 -7.00 4.84
N PHE A 161 15.67 -7.94 4.36
CA PHE A 161 15.37 -9.18 5.06
C PHE A 161 15.50 -10.37 4.12
N GLU A 162 16.24 -11.38 4.54
CA GLU A 162 16.33 -12.65 3.80
C GLU A 162 14.97 -13.35 3.70
N SER A 163 14.20 -13.30 4.78
CA SER A 163 12.85 -13.85 4.80
C SER A 163 11.92 -12.99 5.64
N LEU A 164 10.76 -12.69 5.06
CA LEU A 164 9.67 -11.94 5.65
C LEU A 164 8.37 -12.72 5.41
N THR A 165 7.62 -12.98 6.47
CA THR A 165 6.34 -13.65 6.34
C THR A 165 5.19 -12.66 6.21
N VAL A 166 4.56 -12.62 5.04
CA VAL A 166 3.40 -11.80 4.71
C VAL A 166 2.17 -12.67 4.41
N GLY A 167 1.01 -12.03 4.22
CA GLY A 167 -0.19 -12.69 3.71
C GLY A 167 -0.25 -12.63 2.17
N CYS A 168 -0.96 -13.57 1.56
CA CYS A 168 -1.21 -13.54 0.12
C CYS A 168 -2.09 -12.34 -0.24
N CYS A 169 -1.64 -11.57 -1.23
CA CYS A 169 -2.32 -10.36 -1.70
C CYS A 169 -3.52 -10.67 -2.61
N ARG A 170 -3.56 -11.86 -3.23
CA ARG A 170 -4.55 -12.22 -4.27
C ARG A 170 -5.97 -12.26 -3.73
N THR A 171 -6.92 -11.91 -4.59
CA THR A 171 -8.35 -12.08 -4.32
C THR A 171 -8.70 -13.57 -4.35
N PRO A 172 -9.49 -14.09 -3.40
CA PRO A 172 -9.96 -15.48 -3.44
C PRO A 172 -10.80 -15.75 -4.70
N SER A 173 -10.76 -16.99 -5.19
CA SER A 173 -11.64 -17.46 -6.26
C SER A 173 -13.10 -17.45 -5.79
N LEU A 174 -14.05 -17.33 -6.72
CA LEU A 174 -15.47 -17.38 -6.39
C LEU A 174 -15.81 -18.67 -5.64
N GLY A 175 -16.51 -18.56 -4.52
CA GLY A 175 -16.85 -19.71 -3.66
C GLY A 175 -15.73 -20.22 -2.75
N SER A 176 -14.46 -19.80 -2.93
CA SER A 176 -13.34 -20.26 -2.11
C SER A 176 -12.85 -19.20 -1.10
N ARG A 177 -12.10 -19.66 -0.10
CA ARG A 177 -11.32 -18.83 0.84
C ARG A 177 -9.88 -18.57 0.34
N PHE A 178 -9.47 -19.26 -0.71
CA PHE A 178 -8.14 -19.20 -1.29
C PHE A 178 -8.19 -18.70 -2.74
N CYS A 179 -7.07 -18.16 -3.24
CA CYS A 179 -6.92 -17.84 -4.66
C CYS A 179 -6.54 -19.10 -5.43
N GLU A 180 -6.54 -19.02 -6.75
CA GLU A 180 -6.14 -20.11 -7.66
C GLU A 180 -4.83 -20.80 -7.26
N LEU A 181 -3.81 -20.05 -6.82
CA LEU A 181 -2.50 -20.61 -6.41
C LEU A 181 -2.54 -21.40 -5.11
N HIS A 182 -3.56 -21.19 -4.27
CA HIS A 182 -3.66 -21.76 -2.94
C HIS A 182 -4.88 -22.66 -2.75
N GLN A 183 -5.56 -23.06 -3.84
CA GLN A 183 -6.73 -23.94 -3.75
C GLN A 183 -6.41 -25.26 -3.06
N VAL A 184 -5.21 -25.82 -3.28
CA VAL A 184 -4.72 -27.05 -2.63
C VAL A 184 -4.71 -26.95 -1.08
N LEU A 185 -4.60 -25.74 -0.52
CA LEU A 185 -4.67 -25.55 0.93
C LEU A 185 -6.11 -25.68 1.47
N ASP A 186 -7.12 -25.44 0.65
CA ASP A 186 -8.54 -25.58 1.04
C ASP A 186 -8.86 -27.07 1.27
N GLU A 187 -8.46 -27.93 0.33
CA GLU A 187 -8.69 -29.38 0.34
C GLU A 187 -8.07 -30.07 1.56
N LYS A 188 -6.85 -29.68 1.93
CA LYS A 188 -6.14 -30.20 3.11
C LYS A 188 -6.80 -29.79 4.43
N ASN A 189 -7.46 -28.63 4.48
CA ASN A 189 -8.14 -28.19 5.70
C ASN A 189 -9.50 -28.86 5.88
N VAL A 190 -10.24 -29.12 4.80
CA VAL A 190 -11.52 -29.88 4.86
C VAL A 190 -11.28 -31.29 5.40
N THR A 191 -10.17 -31.91 5.03
CA THR A 191 -9.77 -33.25 5.50
C THR A 191 -9.20 -33.25 6.93
N ALA A 192 -8.59 -32.16 7.40
CA ALA A 192 -8.03 -32.07 8.75
C ALA A 192 -9.02 -31.60 9.84
N GLU A 193 -9.96 -30.70 9.50
CA GLU A 193 -10.97 -30.21 10.45
C GLU A 193 -11.99 -31.28 10.86
N SER A 194 -12.15 -32.35 10.05
CA SER A 194 -12.97 -33.52 10.41
C SER A 194 -12.29 -34.45 11.42
N LEU A 195 -10.96 -34.34 11.63
CA LEU A 195 -10.20 -35.33 12.41
C LEU A 195 -9.74 -34.86 13.80
N THR A 196 -9.79 -33.57 14.15
CA THR A 196 -9.14 -33.11 15.41
C THR A 196 -9.88 -32.01 16.19
N LYS A 197 -10.84 -32.43 17.02
CA LYS A 197 -11.28 -31.68 18.21
C LYS A 197 -10.47 -32.06 19.48
N GLN A 198 -9.16 -32.27 19.38
CA GLN A 198 -8.33 -32.48 20.58
C GLN A 198 -7.94 -31.14 21.22
N LYS A 199 -8.37 -30.94 22.48
CA LYS A 199 -8.03 -29.74 23.27
C LYS A 199 -6.51 -29.63 23.43
N PRO A 200 -5.90 -28.44 23.24
CA PRO A 200 -4.46 -28.27 23.38
C PRO A 200 -4.00 -28.57 24.81
N ASN A 201 -3.04 -29.48 24.94
CA ASN A 201 -2.51 -29.97 26.22
C ASN A 201 -1.79 -28.83 26.99
N LYS A 202 -1.99 -28.74 28.33
CA LYS A 202 -1.45 -27.67 29.21
C LYS A 202 0.06 -27.45 29.03
N LYS A 203 0.82 -28.50 28.70
CA LYS A 203 2.28 -28.47 28.50
C LYS A 203 2.73 -27.57 27.33
N GLN A 204 1.98 -27.52 26.22
CA GLN A 204 2.30 -26.64 25.08
C GLN A 204 2.13 -25.15 25.40
N LYS A 205 1.16 -24.80 26.27
CA LYS A 205 0.98 -23.40 26.72
C LYS A 205 2.17 -22.92 27.57
N MET A 206 2.78 -23.81 28.35
CA MET A 206 3.90 -23.48 29.23
C MET A 206 5.21 -23.24 28.47
N MET A 207 5.54 -24.09 27.48
CA MET A 207 6.73 -23.89 26.63
C MET A 207 6.69 -22.60 25.82
N LYS A 208 5.52 -22.22 25.29
CA LYS A 208 5.36 -20.93 24.59
C LYS A 208 5.65 -19.73 25.50
N LYS A 209 5.34 -19.84 26.80
CA LYS A 209 5.59 -18.79 27.80
C LYS A 209 7.09 -18.64 28.10
N ILE A 210 7.84 -19.75 28.09
CA ILE A 210 9.30 -19.77 28.32
C ILE A 210 10.05 -19.18 27.11
N ILE A 211 9.66 -19.55 25.88
CA ILE A 211 10.29 -19.02 24.66
C ILE A 211 10.02 -17.51 24.51
N MET A 212 8.80 -17.05 24.79
CA MET A 212 8.50 -15.61 24.81
C MET A 212 9.16 -14.86 25.99
N GLY A 213 9.52 -15.55 27.07
CA GLY A 213 10.23 -14.98 28.20
C GLY A 213 11.71 -14.68 27.92
N ARG A 214 12.39 -15.53 27.12
CA ARG A 214 13.83 -15.35 26.81
C ARG A 214 14.12 -14.20 25.84
N TYR A 215 13.20 -13.89 24.92
CA TYR A 215 13.34 -12.72 24.04
C TYR A 215 13.22 -11.37 24.77
N ARG A 216 12.79 -11.34 26.04
CA ARG A 216 12.62 -10.09 26.81
C ARG A 216 13.88 -9.60 27.52
N GLN A 217 14.96 -10.39 27.61
CA GLN A 217 16.07 -10.05 28.51
C GLN A 217 17.20 -9.21 27.88
N HIS A 218 17.21 -8.98 26.57
CA HIS A 218 18.29 -8.24 25.89
C HIS A 218 17.89 -6.89 25.27
N GLY A 219 16.74 -6.33 25.64
CA GLY A 219 16.26 -5.03 25.12
C GLY A 219 16.39 -3.89 26.13
N PHE A 220 16.29 -2.63 25.67
CA PHE A 220 16.30 -1.42 26.51
C PHE A 220 15.08 -1.28 27.44
N GLY A 221 14.28 -2.34 27.61
CA GLY A 221 13.04 -2.34 28.37
C GLY A 221 11.89 -1.63 27.66
N ALA A 222 11.97 -1.42 26.33
CA ALA A 222 10.89 -0.80 25.57
C ALA A 222 9.68 -1.75 25.41
N THR A 223 9.91 -3.06 25.41
CA THR A 223 8.90 -4.14 25.42
C THR A 223 7.90 -4.13 26.59
N ASN A 224 8.12 -3.29 27.61
CA ASN A 224 7.16 -3.12 28.70
C ASN A 224 5.93 -2.28 28.31
N CYS A 225 5.95 -1.63 27.14
CA CYS A 225 4.78 -0.93 26.61
C CYS A 225 3.76 -1.93 26.05
N ARG A 226 2.51 -1.89 26.53
CA ARG A 226 1.42 -2.77 26.05
C ARG A 226 0.80 -2.27 24.73
N THR A 227 1.61 -1.69 23.85
CA THR A 227 1.19 -1.02 22.61
C THR A 227 1.44 -1.83 21.34
N ILE A 228 1.97 -3.06 21.48
CA ILE A 228 2.28 -3.96 20.36
C ILE A 228 1.06 -4.12 19.44
N LYS A 229 1.24 -3.75 18.18
CA LYS A 229 0.19 -3.80 17.14
C LYS A 229 -0.03 -5.18 16.53
N GLN A 230 0.97 -6.06 16.65
CA GLN A 230 0.91 -7.40 16.10
C GLN A 230 -0.25 -8.19 16.70
N ARG A 231 -1.10 -8.75 15.84
CA ARG A 231 -2.26 -9.54 16.25
C ARG A 231 -1.85 -10.98 16.53
N SER A 232 -2.64 -11.67 17.35
CA SER A 232 -2.39 -13.09 17.65
C SER A 232 -2.54 -13.97 16.40
N GLU A 233 -1.76 -15.04 16.34
CA GLU A 233 -1.81 -15.99 15.21
C GLU A 233 -3.22 -16.58 15.00
N SER A 234 -3.97 -16.82 16.07
CA SER A 234 -5.36 -17.30 16.00
C SER A 234 -6.32 -16.25 15.42
N TYR A 235 -6.04 -14.97 15.61
CA TYR A 235 -6.79 -13.89 14.96
C TYR A 235 -6.45 -13.83 13.46
N ILE A 236 -5.16 -13.85 13.15
CA ILE A 236 -4.62 -13.78 11.78
C ILE A 236 -5.20 -14.91 10.90
N LYS A 237 -5.17 -16.15 11.40
CA LYS A 237 -5.69 -17.33 10.67
C LYS A 237 -7.19 -17.27 10.37
N ARG A 238 -7.97 -16.51 11.12
CA ARG A 238 -9.42 -16.34 10.90
C ARG A 238 -9.75 -15.19 9.97
N CYS A 239 -8.80 -14.31 9.67
CA CYS A 239 -9.06 -13.13 8.88
C CYS A 239 -9.08 -13.45 7.37
N SER A 240 -10.22 -13.19 6.73
CA SER A 240 -10.45 -13.32 5.27
C SER A 240 -10.33 -11.99 4.53
N ARG A 241 -9.88 -10.94 5.22
CA ARG A 241 -9.71 -9.59 4.72
C ARG A 241 -8.27 -9.12 4.89
N SER A 242 -7.87 -8.11 4.12
CA SER A 242 -6.66 -7.35 4.44
C SER A 242 -6.84 -6.66 5.79
N PHE A 243 -5.71 -6.32 6.42
CA PHE A 243 -5.65 -5.68 7.72
C PHE A 243 -5.71 -4.16 7.63
N GLY A 244 -5.62 -3.60 6.43
CA GLY A 244 -5.67 -2.17 6.22
C GLY A 244 -4.62 -1.68 5.22
N ILE A 245 -4.32 -0.39 5.33
CA ILE A 245 -3.30 0.31 4.55
C ILE A 245 -2.29 0.89 5.53
N LEU A 246 -1.02 0.59 5.37
CA LEU A 246 0.08 1.31 6.00
C LEU A 246 0.44 2.50 5.12
N ALA A 247 0.59 3.70 5.68
CA ALA A 247 0.98 4.88 4.91
C ALA A 247 2.04 5.69 5.65
N GLY A 248 2.97 6.28 4.89
CA GLY A 248 3.90 7.30 5.35
C GLY A 248 3.51 8.66 4.80
N VAL A 249 3.26 9.60 5.70
CA VAL A 249 2.73 10.92 5.41
C VAL A 249 3.64 11.96 6.02
N THR A 250 4.10 12.93 5.26
CA THR A 250 4.87 14.05 5.80
C THR A 250 4.00 14.96 6.68
N ASN A 251 4.63 15.76 7.54
CA ASN A 251 3.92 16.72 8.39
C ASN A 251 3.10 17.78 7.61
N CYS A 252 3.43 18.05 6.35
CA CYS A 252 2.64 18.91 5.46
C CYS A 252 1.42 18.20 4.83
N LYS A 253 1.15 16.95 5.22
CA LYS A 253 0.05 16.08 4.79
C LYS A 253 0.20 15.50 3.38
N ILE A 254 1.43 15.43 2.86
CA ILE A 254 1.73 14.76 1.58
C ILE A 254 2.02 13.29 1.83
N VAL A 255 1.28 12.42 1.15
CA VAL A 255 1.49 10.98 1.19
C VAL A 255 2.70 10.64 0.32
N ILE A 256 3.73 10.05 0.90
CA ILE A 256 4.98 9.75 0.17
C ILE A 256 5.19 8.25 -0.04
N THR A 257 4.48 7.41 0.72
CA THR A 257 4.59 5.95 0.62
C THR A 257 3.36 5.27 1.20
N PHE A 258 3.06 4.06 0.74
CA PHE A 258 1.99 3.23 1.28
C PHE A 258 2.15 1.76 0.91
N SER A 259 1.48 0.89 1.65
CA SER A 259 1.37 -0.55 1.36
C SER A 259 0.07 -1.13 1.92
N GLU A 260 -0.51 -2.12 1.25
CA GLU A 260 -1.63 -2.88 1.80
C GLU A 260 -1.10 -3.96 2.76
N ILE A 261 -1.76 -4.12 3.92
CA ILE A 261 -1.36 -5.08 4.95
C ILE A 261 -2.21 -6.34 4.81
N PHE A 262 -1.60 -7.53 4.62
CA PHE A 262 -2.36 -8.76 4.33
C PHE A 262 -2.54 -9.70 5.54
N ARG A 263 -1.63 -9.64 6.52
CA ARG A 263 -1.59 -10.56 7.66
C ARG A 263 -1.82 -9.88 9.00
N SER A 264 -1.03 -8.87 9.31
CA SER A 264 -1.09 -8.02 10.49
C SER A 264 0.04 -7.04 10.32
N GLU A 265 -0.08 -5.83 10.82
CA GLU A 265 1.04 -4.90 10.82
C GLU A 265 2.21 -5.48 11.63
N THR A 266 3.36 -5.64 10.98
CA THR A 266 4.60 -6.10 11.60
C THR A 266 5.69 -5.06 11.47
N LEU A 267 6.61 -5.01 12.44
CA LEU A 267 7.76 -4.09 12.40
C LEU A 267 8.62 -4.31 11.15
N ARG A 268 8.76 -5.57 10.69
CA ARG A 268 9.52 -5.87 9.47
C ARG A 268 8.86 -5.33 8.20
N GLU A 269 7.52 -5.42 8.07
CA GLU A 269 6.81 -4.81 6.93
C GLU A 269 6.95 -3.27 6.95
N ILE A 270 6.92 -2.66 8.14
CA ILE A 270 7.16 -1.22 8.30
C ILE A 270 8.59 -0.86 7.87
N ILE A 271 9.60 -1.56 8.38
CA ILE A 271 11.00 -1.32 8.02
C ILE A 271 11.21 -1.49 6.51
N SER A 272 10.66 -2.55 5.91
CA SER A 272 10.73 -2.78 4.47
C SER A 272 10.09 -1.64 3.67
N LEU A 273 8.93 -1.12 4.11
CA LEU A 273 8.29 0.04 3.47
C LEU A 273 9.15 1.30 3.59
N LEU A 274 9.74 1.56 4.78
CA LEU A 274 10.57 2.74 5.00
C LEU A 274 11.87 2.69 4.20
N CYS A 275 12.59 1.56 4.20
CA CYS A 275 13.80 1.41 3.38
C CYS A 275 13.51 1.55 1.89
N SER A 276 12.38 1.00 1.42
CA SER A 276 11.90 1.18 0.05
C SER A 276 11.64 2.65 -0.28
N THR A 277 11.06 3.40 0.66
CA THR A 277 10.82 4.84 0.53
C THR A 277 12.13 5.63 0.50
N ILE A 278 13.09 5.29 1.36
CA ILE A 278 14.42 5.92 1.41
C ILE A 278 15.12 5.76 0.05
N ARG A 279 15.16 4.54 -0.51
CA ARG A 279 15.72 4.29 -1.86
C ARG A 279 15.02 5.12 -2.93
N ALA A 280 13.70 5.00 -3.02
CA ALA A 280 12.91 5.68 -4.05
C ALA A 280 12.98 7.20 -3.92
N SER A 281 13.23 7.75 -2.72
CA SER A 281 13.43 9.18 -2.51
C SER A 281 14.80 9.70 -2.92
N ASN A 282 15.71 8.84 -3.40
CA ASN A 282 17.13 9.13 -3.56
C ASN A 282 17.76 9.63 -2.25
N TYR A 283 17.44 8.96 -1.14
CA TYR A 283 17.91 9.27 0.21
C TYR A 283 17.50 10.66 0.74
N ASN A 284 16.58 11.35 0.07
CA ASN A 284 15.93 12.55 0.60
C ASN A 284 14.77 12.18 1.55
N PHE A 285 15.12 11.51 2.64
CA PHE A 285 14.17 11.04 3.65
C PHE A 285 14.16 11.97 4.87
N PRO A 286 13.01 12.27 5.49
CA PRO A 286 12.96 13.09 6.69
C PRO A 286 13.82 12.52 7.83
N LYS A 287 14.66 13.36 8.43
CA LYS A 287 15.55 12.96 9.54
C LYS A 287 14.81 12.58 10.83
N CYS A 288 13.52 12.89 10.91
CA CYS A 288 12.66 12.52 12.03
C CYS A 288 11.47 11.69 11.57
N GLY A 289 11.29 10.53 12.21
CA GLY A 289 10.13 9.66 12.05
C GLY A 289 9.18 9.75 13.25
N VAL A 290 7.89 9.68 13.00
CA VAL A 290 6.84 9.56 14.00
C VAL A 290 6.04 8.32 13.70
N TYR A 291 5.90 7.45 14.70
CA TYR A 291 5.15 6.21 14.57
C TYR A 291 4.53 5.87 15.92
N ASP A 292 3.27 5.44 15.94
CA ASP A 292 2.56 5.17 17.18
C ASP A 292 3.23 4.07 18.02
N ASP A 293 3.75 3.02 17.38
CA ASP A 293 4.54 1.95 18.03
C ASP A 293 6.06 2.18 17.87
N GLY A 294 6.47 3.45 17.81
CA GLY A 294 7.85 3.88 17.56
C GLY A 294 8.88 3.27 18.51
N CYS A 295 8.50 3.02 19.78
CA CYS A 295 9.44 2.45 20.75
C CYS A 295 9.88 1.04 20.39
N HIS A 296 8.95 0.19 19.93
CA HIS A 296 9.27 -1.18 19.51
C HIS A 296 9.97 -1.17 18.15
N LEU A 297 9.63 -0.24 17.25
CA LEU A 297 10.32 -0.07 15.98
C LEU A 297 11.82 0.23 16.19
N VAL A 298 12.14 1.22 17.03
CA VAL A 298 13.54 1.59 17.32
C VAL A 298 14.29 0.46 18.01
N GLU A 299 13.67 -0.20 19.00
CA GLU A 299 14.26 -1.37 19.67
C GLU A 299 14.56 -2.49 18.67
N PHE A 300 13.62 -2.80 17.78
CA PHE A 300 13.81 -3.80 16.74
C PHE A 300 14.95 -3.43 15.79
N ILE A 301 14.96 -2.21 15.26
CA ILE A 301 16.02 -1.75 14.35
C ILE A 301 17.38 -1.92 15.03
N ARG A 302 17.54 -1.44 16.27
CA ARG A 302 18.82 -1.49 16.99
C ARG A 302 19.29 -2.90 17.30
N ASN A 303 18.38 -3.78 17.70
CA ASN A 303 18.73 -5.14 18.11
C ASN A 303 18.99 -6.06 16.91
N HIS A 304 18.37 -5.80 15.75
CA HIS A 304 18.45 -6.66 14.58
C HIS A 304 19.41 -6.14 13.49
N TYR A 305 19.93 -4.91 13.60
CA TYR A 305 20.81 -4.30 12.60
C TYR A 305 22.15 -5.02 12.45
N GLY A 306 22.47 -5.47 11.23
CA GLY A 306 23.64 -6.31 10.94
C GLY A 306 23.49 -7.76 11.37
N GLN A 307 22.30 -8.16 11.82
CA GLN A 307 21.91 -9.54 12.07
C GLN A 307 20.85 -9.93 11.04
N ASP A 308 19.59 -9.91 11.46
CA ASP A 308 18.42 -10.22 10.63
C ASP A 308 17.97 -9.03 9.75
N LEU A 309 18.25 -7.80 10.17
CA LEU A 309 18.14 -6.61 9.32
C LEU A 309 19.51 -6.36 8.65
N LYS A 310 19.58 -6.63 7.34
CA LYS A 310 20.79 -6.47 6.52
C LYS A 310 21.27 -5.02 6.52
N ARG A 311 22.59 -4.80 6.44
CA ARG A 311 23.22 -3.47 6.33
C ARG A 311 23.23 -3.01 4.88
N THR A 312 22.18 -2.31 4.48
CA THR A 312 22.06 -1.63 3.18
C THR A 312 22.13 -0.12 3.43
N SER A 313 22.43 0.68 2.41
CA SER A 313 22.42 2.14 2.56
C SER A 313 21.08 2.67 3.10
N ALA A 314 19.97 2.04 2.71
CA ALA A 314 18.64 2.40 3.19
C ALA A 314 18.42 2.02 4.65
N SER A 315 18.81 0.82 5.08
CA SER A 315 18.69 0.42 6.48
C SER A 315 19.66 1.16 7.40
N THR A 316 20.83 1.57 6.91
CA THR A 316 21.76 2.49 7.62
C THR A 316 21.08 3.84 7.86
N SER A 317 20.52 4.44 6.81
CA SER A 317 19.81 5.73 6.92
C SER A 317 18.60 5.63 7.86
N LEU A 318 17.88 4.51 7.83
CA LEU A 318 16.78 4.25 8.76
C LEU A 318 17.27 4.09 10.20
N TYR A 319 18.41 3.42 10.42
CA TYR A 319 19.04 3.26 11.73
C TYR A 319 19.43 4.61 12.35
N GLU A 320 19.89 5.56 11.53
CA GLU A 320 20.29 6.91 11.94
C GLU A 320 19.10 7.86 12.15
N THR A 321 17.92 7.52 11.64
CA THR A 321 16.71 8.34 11.76
C THR A 321 16.25 8.45 13.21
N LYS A 322 15.96 9.67 13.68
CA LYS A 322 15.41 9.89 15.02
C LYS A 322 13.91 9.63 15.02
N PHE A 323 13.46 8.67 15.83
CA PHE A 323 12.03 8.38 15.97
C PHE A 323 11.42 8.98 17.25
N SER A 324 10.15 9.32 17.19
CA SER A 324 9.32 9.67 18.34
C SER A 324 7.96 8.96 18.23
N VAL A 325 7.29 8.80 19.36
CA VAL A 325 5.90 8.31 19.36
C VAL A 325 4.95 9.44 19.00
N ASP A 326 3.88 9.16 18.27
CA ASP A 326 2.86 10.18 18.00
C ASP A 326 2.29 10.75 19.31
N ARG A 327 2.09 12.08 19.36
CA ARG A 327 1.58 12.81 20.52
C ARG A 327 0.28 12.25 21.07
N THR A 328 -0.63 11.83 20.19
CA THR A 328 -1.95 11.30 20.63
C THR A 328 -1.81 9.94 21.30
N HIS A 329 -0.86 9.13 20.83
CA HIS A 329 -0.63 7.78 21.30
C HIS A 329 0.32 7.73 22.50
N PHE A 330 1.18 8.73 22.68
CA PHE A 330 2.24 8.75 23.71
C PHE A 330 1.74 8.51 25.14
N LYS A 331 0.50 8.90 25.48
CA LYS A 331 -0.10 8.60 26.79
C LYS A 331 -0.13 7.10 27.12
N GLY A 332 -0.26 6.25 26.11
CA GLY A 332 -0.23 4.78 26.24
C GLY A 332 1.17 4.20 26.47
N HIS A 333 2.22 4.99 26.30
CA HIS A 333 3.61 4.56 26.43
C HIS A 333 4.15 4.87 27.83
N VAL A 334 4.14 3.84 28.68
CA VAL A 334 4.46 3.98 30.11
C VAL A 334 5.88 3.52 30.47
N GLY A 335 6.58 2.82 29.56
CA GLY A 335 7.93 2.31 29.81
C GLY A 335 8.93 3.42 30.09
N ARG A 336 9.81 3.24 31.09
CA ARG A 336 10.82 4.23 31.50
C ARG A 336 11.68 4.69 30.32
N TRP A 337 12.21 3.75 29.54
CA TRP A 337 13.00 4.05 28.35
C TRP A 337 12.18 4.80 27.29
N CYS A 338 10.93 4.39 27.07
CA CYS A 338 10.05 5.03 26.09
C CYS A 338 9.76 6.49 26.47
N ARG A 339 9.46 6.78 27.73
CA ARG A 339 9.25 8.16 28.20
C ARG A 339 10.50 9.03 28.12
N ALA A 340 11.69 8.44 28.26
CA ALA A 340 12.94 9.16 28.16
C ALA A 340 13.32 9.45 26.70
N ASN A 341 13.16 8.48 25.80
CA ASN A 341 13.74 8.51 24.45
C ASN A 341 12.74 8.76 23.32
N MET A 342 11.45 8.48 23.53
CA MET A 342 10.43 8.56 22.48
C MET A 342 9.41 9.68 22.70
N ASN A 343 9.63 10.54 23.69
CA ASN A 343 8.70 11.60 24.06
C ASN A 343 8.68 12.70 22.98
N PRO A 344 7.56 12.86 22.24
CA PRO A 344 7.49 13.83 21.15
C PRO A 344 7.53 15.29 21.64
N TYR A 345 7.28 15.55 22.91
CA TYR A 345 7.33 16.89 23.50
C TYR A 345 8.76 17.32 23.88
N LYS A 346 9.70 16.37 23.95
CA LYS A 346 11.14 16.65 24.18
C LYS A 346 11.95 16.73 22.89
N ASN A 347 11.34 16.39 21.75
CA ASN A 347 12.01 16.44 20.46
C ASN A 347 11.78 17.81 19.81
N GLU A 348 12.81 18.65 19.83
CA GLU A 348 12.78 20.00 19.26
C GLU A 348 12.40 20.02 17.78
N MET A 349 12.76 18.98 17.02
CA MET A 349 12.39 18.84 15.60
C MET A 349 10.89 18.71 15.38
N LEU A 350 10.12 18.39 16.43
CA LEU A 350 8.67 18.27 16.36
C LEU A 350 7.95 19.54 16.84
N ASN A 351 8.65 20.58 17.30
CA ASN A 351 7.97 21.80 17.76
C ASN A 351 7.17 22.46 16.62
N GLY A 352 5.87 22.71 16.84
CA GLY A 352 4.97 23.22 15.81
C GLY A 352 4.65 22.23 14.66
N ILE A 353 5.11 20.99 14.73
CA ILE A 353 4.93 19.99 13.67
C ILE A 353 3.66 19.17 13.88
N ASN A 354 2.90 18.96 12.81
CA ASN A 354 1.70 18.14 12.82
C ASN A 354 2.03 16.63 12.83
N THR A 355 2.10 16.03 14.02
CA THR A 355 2.30 14.58 14.19
C THR A 355 1.05 13.75 13.90
N GLN A 356 -0.12 14.38 13.72
CA GLN A 356 -1.40 13.73 13.46
C GLN A 356 -1.71 13.63 11.95
N ALA A 357 -0.73 13.88 11.08
CA ALA A 357 -0.94 13.92 9.63
C ALA A 357 -1.52 12.60 9.08
N ALA A 358 -1.09 11.45 9.63
CA ALA A 358 -1.59 10.14 9.20
C ALA A 358 -3.05 9.90 9.63
N GLU A 359 -3.43 10.22 10.87
CA GLU A 359 -4.84 10.13 11.31
C GLU A 359 -5.76 11.04 10.47
N GLN A 360 -5.30 12.24 10.14
CA GLN A 360 -6.04 13.15 9.25
C GLN A 360 -6.20 12.57 7.85
N LEU A 361 -5.15 11.97 7.28
CA LEU A 361 -5.24 11.22 6.03
C LEU A 361 -6.29 10.11 6.14
N PHE A 362 -6.24 9.32 7.20
CA PHE A 362 -7.11 8.17 7.39
C PHE A 362 -8.56 8.53 7.66
N SER A 363 -8.81 9.68 8.26
CA SER A 363 -10.16 10.25 8.34
C SER A 363 -10.73 10.57 6.95
N TRP A 364 -9.89 10.91 5.97
CA TRP A 364 -10.30 11.09 4.58
C TRP A 364 -10.40 9.74 3.84
N VAL A 365 -9.41 8.85 3.99
CA VAL A 365 -9.38 7.53 3.33
C VAL A 365 -10.59 6.66 3.71
N LYS A 366 -11.10 6.75 4.95
CA LYS A 366 -12.26 5.98 5.41
C LYS A 366 -13.49 6.14 4.49
N ASN A 367 -13.63 7.29 3.84
CA ASN A 367 -14.78 7.58 2.99
C ASN A 367 -14.76 6.74 1.69
N TYR A 368 -13.59 6.19 1.34
CA TYR A 368 -13.40 5.33 0.16
C TYR A 368 -13.48 3.84 0.48
N ALA A 369 -13.74 3.45 1.74
CA ALA A 369 -13.72 2.06 2.17
C ALA A 369 -14.60 1.13 1.30
N ASN A 370 -15.78 1.60 0.89
CA ASN A 370 -16.69 0.86 0.03
C ASN A 370 -16.08 0.56 -1.36
N ILE A 371 -15.45 1.56 -1.99
CA ILE A 371 -14.79 1.38 -3.28
C ILE A 371 -13.61 0.41 -3.12
N LEU A 372 -12.72 0.70 -2.18
CA LEU A 372 -11.52 -0.07 -1.91
C LEU A 372 -11.83 -1.55 -1.60
N SER A 373 -12.89 -1.82 -0.84
CA SER A 373 -13.32 -3.18 -0.51
C SER A 373 -13.77 -4.03 -1.71
N SER A 374 -14.21 -3.37 -2.79
CA SER A 374 -14.72 -4.00 -4.00
C SER A 374 -13.65 -4.26 -5.06
N LEU A 375 -12.45 -3.69 -4.89
CA LEU A 375 -11.36 -3.81 -5.85
C LEU A 375 -10.64 -5.16 -5.69
N GLY A 376 -10.29 -5.73 -6.85
CA GLY A 376 -9.41 -6.90 -6.92
C GLY A 376 -7.97 -6.56 -6.57
N TRP A 377 -7.16 -7.59 -6.34
CA TRP A 377 -5.79 -7.45 -5.86
C TRP A 377 -4.85 -6.68 -6.78
N ARG A 378 -5.03 -6.71 -8.11
CA ARG A 378 -4.25 -5.90 -9.06
C ARG A 378 -4.67 -4.44 -9.08
N ARG A 379 -5.98 -4.18 -8.94
CA ARG A 379 -6.56 -2.83 -9.08
C ARG A 379 -6.45 -2.01 -7.81
N MET A 380 -6.53 -2.64 -6.63
CA MET A 380 -6.51 -1.94 -5.35
C MET A 380 -5.23 -1.10 -5.15
N PRO A 381 -4.01 -1.62 -5.35
CA PRO A 381 -2.79 -0.83 -5.14
C PRO A 381 -2.64 0.34 -6.13
N ILE A 382 -3.03 0.13 -7.39
CA ILE A 382 -3.04 1.18 -8.41
C ILE A 382 -4.06 2.26 -8.10
N TYR A 383 -5.25 1.86 -7.65
CA TYR A 383 -6.28 2.82 -7.26
C TYR A 383 -5.83 3.66 -6.06
N LEU A 384 -5.15 3.06 -5.06
CA LEU A 384 -4.55 3.81 -3.96
C LEU A 384 -3.44 4.76 -4.44
N LEU A 385 -2.60 4.34 -5.37
CA LEU A 385 -1.58 5.18 -6.00
C LEU A 385 -2.20 6.44 -6.60
N LEU A 386 -3.20 6.26 -7.46
CA LEU A 386 -3.92 7.36 -8.10
C LEU A 386 -4.63 8.24 -7.05
N LEU A 387 -5.35 7.63 -6.13
CA LEU A 387 -6.08 8.34 -5.07
C LEU A 387 -5.17 9.24 -4.24
N PHE A 388 -4.01 8.74 -3.82
CA PHE A 388 -3.03 9.52 -3.07
C PHE A 388 -2.31 10.56 -3.91
N HIS A 389 -2.04 10.27 -5.20
CA HIS A 389 -1.46 11.25 -6.11
C HIS A 389 -2.39 12.46 -6.27
N TYR A 390 -3.68 12.24 -6.55
CA TYR A 390 -4.64 13.33 -6.66
C TYR A 390 -4.87 14.07 -5.36
N LYS A 391 -4.85 13.37 -4.21
CA LYS A 391 -4.88 14.03 -2.91
C LYS A 391 -3.72 15.00 -2.75
N ASN A 392 -2.51 14.57 -3.11
CA ASN A 392 -1.33 15.39 -2.99
C ASN A 392 -1.37 16.59 -3.95
N LEU A 393 -1.86 16.40 -5.18
CA LEU A 393 -2.10 17.50 -6.13
C LEU A 393 -3.08 18.53 -5.56
N GLU A 394 -4.23 18.10 -5.04
CA GLU A 394 -5.22 18.98 -4.38
C GLU A 394 -4.57 19.74 -3.22
N ARG A 395 -3.85 19.03 -2.35
CA ARG A 395 -3.16 19.63 -1.18
C ARG A 395 -2.17 20.72 -1.59
N MET A 396 -1.53 20.55 -2.73
CA MET A 396 -0.51 21.45 -3.28
C MET A 396 -1.09 22.48 -4.27
N SER A 397 -2.42 22.46 -4.49
CA SER A 397 -3.11 23.31 -5.47
C SER A 397 -2.56 23.20 -6.89
N ILE A 398 -2.19 21.99 -7.30
CA ILE A 398 -1.63 21.69 -8.62
C ILE A 398 -2.71 21.06 -9.50
N ARG A 399 -2.76 21.44 -10.77
CA ARG A 399 -3.63 20.81 -11.75
C ARG A 399 -3.14 19.40 -12.12
N PRO A 400 -4.03 18.42 -12.29
CA PRO A 400 -3.70 17.07 -12.78
C PRO A 400 -2.84 17.00 -14.03
N THR A 401 -2.95 17.98 -14.93
CA THR A 401 -2.23 18.03 -16.21
C THR A 401 -0.80 18.58 -16.10
N HIS A 402 -0.36 18.93 -14.89
CA HIS A 402 0.99 19.45 -14.69
C HIS A 402 2.04 18.34 -14.89
N VAL A 403 2.97 18.56 -15.81
CA VAL A 403 4.07 17.64 -16.10
C VAL A 403 5.26 17.99 -15.21
N PHE A 404 5.71 17.01 -14.42
CA PHE A 404 6.82 17.17 -13.47
C PHE A 404 8.18 16.81 -14.08
N ASN A 405 8.22 16.14 -15.24
CA ASN A 405 9.45 15.72 -15.95
C ASN A 405 10.50 15.07 -15.04
N ILE A 406 10.10 14.06 -14.26
CA ILE A 406 11.02 13.36 -13.34
C ILE A 406 11.69 12.13 -13.98
N ALA A 407 11.28 11.70 -15.18
CA ALA A 407 11.73 10.47 -15.82
C ALA A 407 13.25 10.34 -15.93
N SER A 408 13.98 11.43 -16.16
CA SER A 408 15.46 11.45 -16.23
C SER A 408 16.15 11.36 -14.87
N SER A 409 15.41 11.56 -13.77
CA SER A 409 15.97 11.75 -12.43
C SER A 409 15.57 10.66 -11.44
N VAL A 410 14.64 9.77 -11.81
CA VAL A 410 14.30 8.61 -10.98
C VAL A 410 15.42 7.57 -11.12
N PRO A 411 16.18 7.26 -10.05
CA PRO A 411 17.06 6.10 -10.08
C PRO A 411 16.17 4.87 -10.27
N PHE A 412 16.22 4.25 -11.45
CA PHE A 412 15.44 3.05 -11.73
C PHE A 412 16.09 1.84 -11.06
N THR A 413 15.98 1.77 -9.74
CA THR A 413 16.05 0.50 -9.02
C THR A 413 14.60 0.11 -8.72
N PRO A 414 14.03 -0.88 -9.44
CA PRO A 414 12.66 -1.30 -9.22
C PRO A 414 12.50 -1.71 -7.77
N THR A 415 11.80 -0.87 -7.00
CA THR A 415 11.54 -1.16 -5.61
C THR A 415 10.44 -2.20 -5.60
N VAL A 416 10.80 -3.45 -5.29
CA VAL A 416 9.83 -4.54 -5.25
C VAL A 416 8.88 -4.29 -4.08
N SER A 417 7.65 -3.86 -4.38
CA SER A 417 6.63 -3.73 -3.34
C SER A 417 6.36 -5.09 -2.70
N LEU A 418 6.03 -5.14 -1.40
CA LEU A 418 5.70 -6.39 -0.70
C LEU A 418 4.58 -7.17 -1.38
N ALA A 419 3.61 -6.47 -1.98
CA ALA A 419 2.52 -7.10 -2.72
C ALA A 419 3.00 -7.77 -4.01
N HIS A 420 4.01 -7.19 -4.68
CA HIS A 420 4.64 -7.77 -5.87
C HIS A 420 5.56 -8.94 -5.50
N ALA A 421 6.37 -8.81 -4.44
CA ALA A 421 7.19 -9.91 -3.92
C ALA A 421 6.34 -11.12 -3.50
N ALA A 422 5.19 -10.87 -2.86
CA ALA A 422 4.26 -11.92 -2.45
C ALA A 422 3.61 -12.66 -3.63
N ASP A 423 3.58 -12.04 -4.80
CA ASP A 423 3.05 -12.62 -6.03
C ASP A 423 4.11 -13.47 -6.76
N THR A 424 5.35 -12.96 -6.87
CA THR A 424 6.44 -13.62 -7.62
C THR A 424 6.97 -14.88 -6.94
N GLU A 425 7.15 -14.88 -5.62
CA GLU A 425 7.66 -16.06 -4.89
C GLU A 425 6.67 -17.24 -4.84
N GLN A 426 5.37 -17.00 -5.04
CA GLN A 426 4.42 -18.11 -5.15
C GLN A 426 4.52 -18.82 -6.49
N VAL A 427 4.87 -18.12 -7.57
CA VAL A 427 5.03 -18.76 -8.89
C VAL A 427 6.26 -19.68 -8.90
N SER A 428 7.34 -19.31 -8.18
CA SER A 428 8.56 -20.12 -8.16
C SER A 428 8.45 -21.40 -7.32
N LYS A 429 7.73 -21.39 -6.19
CA LYS A 429 7.55 -22.58 -5.33
C LYS A 429 6.52 -23.59 -5.87
N TYR A 430 5.65 -23.18 -6.77
CA TYR A 430 4.67 -24.05 -7.44
C TYR A 430 5.06 -24.42 -8.89
N LYS A 431 6.27 -24.07 -9.36
CA LYS A 431 6.93 -24.86 -10.42
C LYS A 431 7.30 -26.22 -9.81
N VAL A 432 6.28 -27.06 -9.69
CA VAL A 432 6.37 -28.48 -9.42
C VAL A 432 7.38 -29.06 -10.40
N SER A 433 8.30 -29.84 -9.86
CA SER A 433 9.05 -30.90 -10.52
C SER A 433 8.40 -31.27 -11.86
N SER A 434 9.11 -31.03 -12.95
CA SER A 434 8.79 -31.58 -14.26
C SER A 434 8.29 -33.00 -14.08
N PHE A 435 7.05 -33.23 -14.49
CA PHE A 435 6.51 -34.55 -14.75
C PHE A 435 7.49 -35.22 -15.74
N GLU A 436 8.36 -36.10 -15.24
CA GLU A 436 9.04 -37.07 -16.10
C GLU A 436 7.94 -37.95 -16.68
N ILE A 437 7.58 -37.69 -17.94
CA ILE A 437 6.88 -38.66 -18.75
C ILE A 437 7.85 -39.82 -18.92
N ARG A 438 7.71 -40.86 -18.08
CA ARG A 438 8.31 -42.17 -18.37
C ARG A 438 7.59 -42.69 -19.61
N ASN A 439 8.28 -42.62 -20.74
CA ASN A 439 7.91 -43.38 -21.93
C ASN A 439 7.94 -44.85 -21.53
N PHE A 440 6.77 -45.49 -21.53
CA PHE A 440 6.70 -46.94 -21.66
C PHE A 440 6.88 -47.25 -23.15
N THR A 441 8.04 -47.78 -23.49
CA THR A 441 8.25 -48.62 -24.69
C THR A 441 7.93 -50.06 -24.36
#